data_AF-A0A7V0Z3K1-F1
#
_entry.id   AF-A0A7V0Z3K1-F1
#
_cell.length_a   1.000
_cell.length_b   1.000
_cell.length_c   1.000
_cell.angle_alpha   90.00
_cell.angle_beta   90.00
_cell.angle_gamma   90.00
#
_symmetry.space_group_name_H-M   'P 1'
#
loop_
_entity.id
_entity.type
_entity.pdbx_description
1 polymer ?
#
loop_
_entity_poly.entity_id
_entity_poly.type
_entity_poly.pdbx_seq_one_letter_code
_entity_poly.pdbx_strand_id
1 'polypeptide(L)'
;MHPYFIQRLEYLIPNAKIRLEQQGRGAEETNLGFVPLLHIGAEQRINDKLGFIFDLEGLAGGPGRAFDGALKLRYYPSRLWGLSFGYRTVEGGADVTSVYNFAWIHYGLVSVFYKF
;
A
#
# COMPACT_ATOMS: atom_id res chain seq x y z
N MET A 1 22.65 13.14 10.79
CA MET A 1 21.93 12.29 9.81
C MET A 1 20.47 12.72 9.88
N HIS A 2 19.92 13.29 8.81
CA HIS A 2 18.60 13.93 8.80
C HIS A 2 17.50 12.85 8.67
N PRO A 3 16.38 12.93 9.41
CA PRO A 3 15.25 12.02 9.19
C PRO A 3 14.70 12.21 7.77
N TYR A 4 14.41 11.13 7.08
CA TYR A 4 13.78 11.18 5.76
C TYR A 4 12.29 10.93 5.95
N PHE A 5 11.50 11.97 5.74
CA PHE A 5 10.06 11.90 5.67
C PHE A 5 9.64 12.13 4.22
N ILE A 6 8.96 11.16 3.62
CA ILE A 6 8.55 11.19 2.24
C ILE A 6 7.02 11.13 2.24
N GLN A 7 6.39 12.22 1.82
CA GLN A 7 4.97 12.24 1.53
C GLN A 7 4.80 12.41 0.02
N ARG A 8 4.04 11.52 -0.61
CA ARG A 8 3.83 11.49 -2.05
C ARG A 8 2.35 11.24 -2.31
N LEU A 9 1.75 12.10 -3.12
CA LEU A 9 0.36 12.01 -3.53
C LEU A 9 0.32 11.87 -5.05
N GLU A 10 -0.33 10.82 -5.52
CA GLU A 10 -0.47 10.48 -6.93
C GLU A 10 -1.96 10.26 -7.25
N TYR A 11 -2.32 10.34 -8.53
CA TYR A 11 -3.71 10.20 -8.96
C TYR A 11 -3.78 9.38 -10.24
N LEU A 12 -4.75 8.46 -10.30
CA LEU A 12 -5.06 7.68 -11.50
C LEU A 12 -6.42 8.10 -12.04
N ILE A 13 -6.51 8.24 -13.37
CA ILE A 13 -7.76 8.48 -14.11
C ILE A 13 -8.02 7.22 -14.97
N PRO A 14 -8.90 6.30 -14.53
CA PRO A 14 -9.25 5.12 -15.29
C PRO A 14 -10.00 5.50 -16.58
N ASN A 15 -9.56 5.01 -17.73
CA ASN A 15 -10.31 5.06 -18.99
C ASN A 15 -10.62 3.63 -19.42
N ALA A 16 -11.73 3.08 -18.94
CA ALA A 16 -12.24 1.79 -19.40
C ALA A 16 -13.74 1.92 -19.72
N LYS A 17 -14.10 1.79 -21.00
CA LYS A 17 -15.49 1.72 -21.47
C LYS A 17 -15.76 0.28 -21.89
N ILE A 18 -16.55 -0.46 -21.12
CA ILE A 18 -16.97 -1.82 -21.45
C ILE A 18 -18.45 -1.76 -21.84
N ARG A 19 -18.76 -1.97 -23.13
CA ARG A 19 -20.13 -2.04 -23.65
C ARG A 19 -20.47 -3.49 -23.92
N LEU A 20 -21.36 -4.08 -23.12
CA LEU A 20 -21.94 -5.40 -23.37
C LEU A 20 -23.34 -5.22 -23.98
N GLU A 21 -23.49 -5.58 -25.26
CA GLU A 21 -24.80 -5.69 -25.91
C GLU A 21 -25.23 -7.16 -25.97
N GLN A 22 -26.19 -7.55 -25.13
CA GLN A 22 -26.90 -8.82 -25.29
C GLN A 22 -28.39 -8.63 -25.02
N GLN A 23 -29.19 -8.83 -26.08
CA GLN A 23 -30.64 -9.06 -26.08
C GLN A 23 -31.47 -8.26 -25.08
N GLY A 24 -31.51 -6.93 -25.25
CA GLY A 24 -32.58 -6.08 -24.68
C GLY A 24 -32.39 -5.58 -23.25
N ARG A 25 -31.25 -5.82 -22.61
CA ARG A 25 -30.85 -5.13 -21.36
C ARG A 25 -29.41 -4.65 -21.49
N GLY A 26 -29.24 -3.38 -21.86
CA GLY A 26 -27.95 -2.71 -21.78
C GLY A 26 -27.70 -2.27 -20.34
N ALA A 27 -26.67 -2.83 -19.70
CA ALA A 27 -26.10 -2.26 -18.50
C ALA A 27 -24.88 -1.42 -18.90
N GLU A 28 -24.98 -0.11 -18.69
CA GLU A 28 -23.88 0.84 -18.90
C GLU A 28 -23.16 1.06 -17.56
N GLU A 29 -22.13 0.27 -17.29
CA GLU A 29 -21.26 0.47 -16.12
C GLU A 29 -20.17 1.50 -16.50
N THR A 30 -20.45 2.78 -16.25
CA THR A 30 -19.48 3.86 -16.44
C THR A 30 -18.58 3.95 -15.21
N ASN A 31 -17.48 3.20 -15.18
CA ASN A 31 -16.51 3.26 -14.07
C ASN A 31 -15.47 4.36 -14.30
N LEU A 32 -15.95 5.60 -14.46
CA LEU A 32 -15.12 6.81 -14.54
C LEU A 32 -15.08 7.45 -13.15
N GLY A 33 -14.03 7.14 -12.38
CA GLY A 33 -13.85 7.69 -11.04
C GLY A 33 -12.40 8.09 -10.84
N PHE A 34 -12.19 9.30 -10.34
CA PHE A 34 -10.88 9.73 -9.85
C PHE A 34 -10.42 8.80 -8.73
N VAL A 35 -9.20 8.26 -8.83
CA VAL A 35 -8.64 7.33 -7.85
C VAL A 35 -7.41 7.97 -7.20
N PRO A 36 -7.55 8.67 -6.05
CA PRO A 36 -6.43 9.12 -5.24
C PRO A 36 -5.58 7.97 -4.72
N LEU A 37 -4.27 8.16 -4.85
CA LEU A 37 -3.20 7.34 -4.28
C LEU A 37 -2.38 8.20 -3.32
N LEU A 38 -2.39 7.86 -2.04
CA LEU A 38 -1.60 8.53 -1.01
C LEU A 38 -0.53 7.58 -0.47
N HIS A 39 0.71 8.03 -0.45
CA HIS A 39 1.84 7.35 0.18
C HIS A 39 2.45 8.25 1.27
N ILE A 40 2.65 7.68 2.46
CA ILE A 40 3.32 8.31 3.59
C ILE A 40 4.41 7.36 4.09
N GLY A 41 5.67 7.76 3.94
CA GLY A 41 6.83 7.03 4.39
C GLY A 41 7.66 7.83 5.40
N ALA A 42 8.15 7.16 6.45
CA ALA A 42 9.10 7.73 7.38
C ALA A 42 10.21 6.72 7.68
N GLU A 43 11.47 7.14 7.55
CA GLU A 43 12.62 6.37 8.03
C GLU A 43 13.46 7.23 8.98
N GLN A 44 13.74 6.67 10.16
CA GLN A 44 14.54 7.35 11.17
C GLN A 44 15.54 6.40 11.82
N ARG A 45 16.79 6.87 11.95
CA ARG A 45 17.78 6.23 12.82
C ARG A 45 17.64 6.79 14.23
N ILE A 46 17.48 5.87 15.18
CA ILE A 46 17.42 6.18 16.61
C ILE A 46 18.86 6.31 17.14
N ASN A 47 19.75 5.41 16.70
CA ASN A 47 21.18 5.45 16.98
C ASN A 47 21.95 4.67 15.89
N ASP A 48 23.25 4.45 16.09
CA ASP A 48 24.11 3.76 15.12
C ASP A 48 23.68 2.31 14.85
N LYS A 49 23.00 1.67 15.81
CA LYS A 49 22.58 0.27 15.76
C LYS A 49 21.09 0.08 15.53
N LEU A 50 20.26 1.10 15.74
CA LEU A 50 18.81 0.98 15.68
C LEU A 50 18.19 2.05 14.78
N GLY A 51 17.23 1.62 13.98
CA GLY A 51 16.38 2.48 13.19
C GLY A 51 14.97 1.93 13.08
N PHE A 52 14.12 2.73 12.47
CA PHE A 52 12.71 2.46 12.33
C PHE A 52 12.24 2.93 10.96
N ILE A 53 11.29 2.19 10.38
CA ILE A 53 10.60 2.54 9.14
C ILE A 53 9.10 2.40 9.36
N PHE A 54 8.40 3.38 8.86
CA PHE A 54 6.96 3.39 8.70
C PHE A 54 6.62 3.64 7.24
N ASP A 55 5.62 2.92 6.75
CA ASP A 55 5.13 3.01 5.38
C ASP A 55 3.61 2.85 5.42
N LEU A 56 2.89 3.78 4.81
CA LEU A 56 1.44 3.71 4.64
C LEU A 56 1.09 4.08 3.20
N GLU A 57 0.28 3.25 2.57
CA GLU A 57 -0.27 3.47 1.24
C GLU A 57 -1.78 3.32 1.27
N GLY A 58 -2.48 4.27 0.68
CA GLY A 58 -3.93 4.25 0.56
C GLY A 58 -4.34 4.52 -0.87
N LEU A 59 -5.23 3.68 -1.39
CA LEU A 59 -5.95 3.89 -2.63
C LEU A 59 -7.45 3.95 -2.33
N ALA A 60 -8.13 4.97 -2.83
CA ALA A 60 -9.58 5.06 -2.80
C ALA A 60 -10.09 5.46 -4.19
N GLY A 61 -11.02 4.71 -4.79
CA GLY A 61 -11.57 5.11 -6.08
C GLY A 61 -12.51 4.07 -6.72
N GLY A 62 -13.48 4.55 -7.50
CA GLY A 62 -14.56 3.71 -8.04
C GLY A 62 -15.34 2.97 -6.92
N PRO A 63 -15.77 1.72 -7.12
CA PRO A 63 -16.44 0.94 -6.08
C PRO A 63 -15.53 0.44 -4.94
N GLY A 64 -14.21 0.69 -4.95
CA GLY A 64 -13.27 0.02 -4.05
C GLY A 64 -12.28 0.90 -3.29
N ARG A 65 -11.65 0.29 -2.28
CA ARG A 65 -10.55 0.87 -1.51
C ARG A 65 -9.48 -0.19 -1.21
N ALA A 66 -8.23 0.24 -1.12
CA ALA A 66 -7.14 -0.56 -0.59
C ALA A 66 -6.28 0.28 0.35
N PHE A 67 -5.80 -0.35 1.40
CA PHE A 67 -4.90 0.23 2.39
C PHE A 67 -3.80 -0.75 2.70
N ASP A 68 -2.55 -0.29 2.65
CA ASP A 68 -1.37 -1.04 3.05
C ASP A 68 -0.64 -0.24 4.11
N GLY A 69 -0.23 -0.90 5.19
CA GLY A 69 0.57 -0.28 6.23
C GLY A 69 1.64 -1.21 6.75
N ALA A 70 2.86 -0.71 6.89
CA ALA A 70 3.98 -1.46 7.44
C ALA A 70 4.74 -0.66 8.51
N LEU A 71 5.14 -1.39 9.55
CA LEU A 71 5.96 -0.90 10.64
C LEU A 71 7.17 -1.82 10.81
N LYS A 72 8.39 -1.28 10.76
CA LYS A 72 9.63 -2.07 10.84
C LYS A 72 10.63 -1.44 11.78
N LEU A 73 11.28 -2.25 12.60
CA LEU A 73 12.49 -1.93 13.34
C LEU A 73 13.69 -2.53 12.62
N ARG A 74 14.71 -1.72 12.38
CA ARG A 74 16.00 -2.14 11.83
C ARG A 74 17.05 -2.19 12.92
N TYR A 75 17.80 -3.29 12.98
CA TYR A 75 18.94 -3.47 13.86
C TYR A 75 20.21 -3.74 13.03
N TYR A 76 21.31 -3.09 13.40
CA TYR A 76 22.62 -3.23 12.75
C TYR A 76 23.59 -3.89 13.74
N PRO A 77 23.69 -5.23 13.76
CA PRO A 77 24.63 -5.93 14.63
C PRO A 77 26.10 -5.64 14.28
N SER A 78 26.38 -5.26 13.03
CA SER A 78 27.71 -4.85 12.57
C SER A 78 27.61 -3.79 11.47
N ARG A 79 28.75 -3.34 10.95
CA ARG A 79 28.79 -2.39 9.81
C ARG A 79 28.35 -3.02 8.49
N LEU A 80 28.45 -4.35 8.37
CA LEU A 80 28.18 -5.12 7.15
C LEU A 80 26.81 -5.77 7.16
N TRP A 81 26.29 -6.13 8.33
CA TRP A 81 25.02 -6.86 8.46
C TRP A 81 23.94 -6.00 9.08
N GLY A 82 22.71 -6.18 8.60
CA GLY A 82 21.53 -5.62 9.22
C GLY A 82 20.35 -6.60 9.19
N LEU A 83 19.48 -6.41 10.17
CA LEU A 83 18.27 -7.17 10.41
C LEU A 83 17.09 -6.21 10.45
N SER A 84 15.93 -6.63 9.98
CA SER A 84 14.67 -5.91 10.12
C SER A 84 13.61 -6.85 10.64
N PHE A 85 12.81 -6.38 11.59
CA PHE A 85 11.62 -7.05 12.09
C PHE A 85 10.45 -6.10 11.95
N GLY A 86 9.30 -6.58 11.53
CA GLY A 86 8.16 -5.71 11.35
C GLY A 86 6.83 -6.43 11.22
N TYR A 87 5.81 -5.64 11.02
CA TYR A 87 4.44 -6.05 10.82
C TYR A 87 3.86 -5.29 9.63
N ARG A 88 3.14 -5.98 8.75
CA ARG A 88 2.43 -5.37 7.63
C ARG A 88 0.99 -5.82 7.62
N THR A 89 0.12 -4.90 7.27
CA THR A 89 -1.30 -5.12 7.10
C THR A 89 -1.71 -4.62 5.73
N VAL A 90 -2.51 -5.40 5.03
CA VAL A 90 -3.07 -5.06 3.72
C VAL A 90 -4.56 -5.32 3.78
N GLU A 91 -5.35 -4.28 3.60
CA GLU A 91 -6.79 -4.32 3.45
C GLU A 91 -7.14 -3.94 2.00
N GLY A 92 -8.07 -4.64 1.39
CA GLY A 92 -8.56 -4.25 0.07
C GLY A 92 -9.91 -4.88 -0.21
N GLY A 93 -10.76 -4.13 -0.89
CA GLY A 93 -12.05 -4.62 -1.32
C GLY A 93 -12.72 -3.70 -2.32
N ALA A 94 -13.65 -4.28 -3.08
CA ALA A 94 -14.50 -3.55 -4.01
C ALA A 94 -15.96 -3.88 -3.70
N ASP A 95 -16.78 -2.84 -3.61
CA ASP A 95 -18.22 -2.90 -3.46
C ASP A 95 -18.87 -2.92 -4.85
N VAL A 96 -18.88 -4.10 -5.46
CA VAL A 96 -19.57 -4.34 -6.73
C VAL A 96 -20.92 -5.00 -6.46
N THR A 97 -21.95 -4.56 -7.17
CA THR A 97 -23.40 -4.83 -7.02
C THR A 97 -23.84 -6.30 -6.89
N SER A 98 -22.92 -7.27 -7.00
CA SER A 98 -23.24 -8.70 -6.88
C SER A 98 -22.43 -9.46 -5.82
N VAL A 99 -21.31 -8.95 -5.29
CA VAL A 99 -20.53 -9.62 -4.23
C VAL A 99 -19.69 -8.60 -3.45
N TYR A 100 -19.91 -8.48 -2.14
CA TYR A 100 -19.03 -7.71 -1.25
C TYR A 100 -17.80 -8.56 -0.92
N ASN A 101 -16.63 -8.22 -1.46
CA ASN A 101 -15.40 -8.96 -1.20
C ASN A 101 -14.34 -8.02 -0.61
N PHE A 102 -14.25 -8.00 0.72
CA PHE A 102 -13.20 -7.35 1.46
C PHE A 102 -12.28 -8.41 2.06
N ALA A 103 -10.98 -8.28 1.79
CA ALA A 103 -9.95 -9.09 2.39
C ALA A 103 -9.08 -8.22 3.29
N TRP A 104 -8.78 -8.74 4.48
CA TRP A 104 -7.82 -8.15 5.40
C TRP A 104 -6.77 -9.19 5.77
N ILE A 105 -5.53 -8.93 5.36
CA ILE A 105 -4.40 -9.81 5.59
C ILE A 105 -3.36 -9.05 6.40
N HIS A 106 -2.80 -9.71 7.41
CA HIS A 106 -1.70 -9.15 8.18
C HIS A 106 -0.68 -10.21 8.54
N TYR A 107 0.59 -9.83 8.58
CA TYR A 107 1.69 -10.76 8.75
C TYR A 107 2.92 -10.08 9.34
N GLY A 108 3.74 -10.88 10.03
CA GLY A 108 5.07 -10.46 10.47
C GLY A 108 6.08 -10.54 9.33
N LEU A 109 7.06 -9.62 9.33
CA LEU A 109 8.17 -9.61 8.38
C LEU A 109 9.49 -9.70 9.14
N VAL A 110 10.39 -10.53 8.63
CA VAL A 110 11.80 -10.57 9.04
C VAL A 110 12.66 -10.46 7.80
N SER A 111 13.70 -9.65 7.85
CA SER A 111 14.63 -9.47 6.74
C SER A 111 16.06 -9.41 7.24
N VAL A 112 16.98 -10.00 6.48
CA VAL A 112 18.42 -9.89 6.69
C VAL A 112 19.01 -9.23 5.45
N PHE A 113 19.91 -8.27 5.64
CA PHE A 113 20.57 -7.57 4.54
C PHE A 113 22.06 -7.41 4.81
N TYR A 114 22.84 -7.48 3.74
CA TYR A 114 24.29 -7.33 3.76
C TYR A 114 24.69 -6.08 2.97
N LYS A 115 25.61 -5.29 3.50
CA LYS A 115 26.19 -4.10 2.86
C LYS A 115 27.61 -4.44 2.41
N PHE A 116 27.83 -4.34 1.09
CA PHE A 116 29.13 -4.43 0.42
C PHE A 116 29.77 -3.05 0.28
#